data_AF-A0AA41Z1L6-F1
#
_entry.id   AF-A0AA41Z1L6-F1
#
_cell.length_a   1.000
_cell.length_b   1.000
_cell.length_c   1.000
_cell.angle_alpha   90.00
_cell.angle_beta   90.00
_cell.angle_gamma   90.00
#
_symmetry.space_group_name_H-M   'P 1'
#
loop_
_entity.id
_entity.type
_entity.pdbx_description
1 polymer ?
#
loop_
_entity_poly.entity_id
_entity_poly.type
_entity_poly.pdbx_seq_one_letter_code
_entity_poly.pdbx_strand_id
1 'polypeptide(L)'
;MSKPPRPPVMNLDSLMVRKPEAVPVVVPDPQESKPATGKDLAATFRTSVYFSRAVHDKLRLIAFEERKTITDLINEGLDHVLTSRNYPTVGELRATDKI
;
A
#
# COMPACT_ATOMS: atom_id res chain seq x y z
N MET A 1 -44.06 18.49 55.47
CA MET A 1 -42.93 17.54 55.56
C MET A 1 -42.18 17.57 54.23
N SER A 2 -40.97 18.13 54.23
CA SER A 2 -40.17 18.40 53.02
C SER A 2 -39.34 17.17 52.63
N LYS A 3 -39.32 16.79 51.35
CA LYS A 3 -38.49 15.68 50.85
C LYS A 3 -37.01 16.09 50.88
N PRO A 4 -36.09 15.18 51.25
CA PRO A 4 -34.66 15.49 51.25
C PRO A 4 -34.12 15.72 49.82
N PRO A 5 -33.14 16.60 49.64
CA PRO A 5 -32.52 16.85 48.33
C PRO A 5 -31.78 15.61 47.84
N ARG A 6 -31.91 15.31 46.54
CA ARG A 6 -31.20 14.19 45.91
C ARG A 6 -29.69 14.46 45.95
N PRO A 7 -28.85 13.44 46.24
CA PRO A 7 -27.41 13.60 46.19
C PRO A 7 -26.94 13.83 44.74
N PRO A 8 -25.87 14.60 44.53
CA PRO A 8 -25.33 14.85 43.19
C PRO A 8 -24.76 13.54 42.62
N VAL A 9 -25.11 13.25 41.36
CA VAL A 9 -24.48 12.19 40.59
C VAL A 9 -23.07 12.66 40.26
N MET A 10 -22.04 11.97 40.77
CA MET A 10 -20.66 12.24 40.34
C MET A 10 -20.55 11.96 38.84
N ASN A 11 -20.28 12.99 38.05
CA ASN A 11 -19.97 12.85 36.64
C ASN A 11 -18.66 12.05 36.50
N LEU A 12 -18.70 10.98 35.71
CA LEU A 12 -17.56 10.10 35.44
C LEU A 12 -16.46 10.80 34.61
N ASP A 13 -16.65 12.06 34.23
CA ASP A 13 -15.70 12.87 33.46
C ASP A 13 -14.50 13.39 34.30
N SER A 14 -14.52 13.24 35.63
CA SER A 14 -13.47 13.77 36.51
C SER A 14 -12.32 12.82 36.85
N LEU A 15 -12.25 11.60 36.29
CA LEU A 15 -11.18 10.64 36.60
C LEU A 15 -10.11 10.45 35.51
N MET A 16 -10.12 11.26 34.46
CA MET A 16 -9.08 11.20 33.43
C MET A 16 -8.48 12.59 33.15
N VAL A 17 -7.75 13.11 34.14
CA VAL A 17 -6.65 14.05 33.88
C VAL A 17 -5.33 13.28 33.90
N ARG A 18 -4.96 12.75 32.74
CA ARG A 18 -3.61 12.93 32.21
C ARG A 18 -3.79 13.36 30.76
N LYS A 19 -3.65 14.66 30.52
CA LYS A 19 -3.31 15.18 29.20
C LYS A 19 -1.87 14.71 28.94
N PRO A 20 -1.60 13.74 28.04
CA PRO A 20 -0.26 13.64 27.52
C PRO A 20 -0.05 14.93 26.71
N GLU A 21 1.01 15.65 27.05
CA GLU A 21 1.57 16.66 26.18
C GLU A 21 1.75 15.99 24.81
N ALA A 22 1.01 16.49 23.82
CA ALA A 22 1.14 16.04 22.45
C ALA A 22 2.52 16.49 21.97
N VAL A 23 3.52 15.62 22.14
CA VAL A 23 4.69 15.65 21.27
C VAL A 23 4.12 15.55 19.85
N PRO A 24 4.44 16.46 18.92
CA PRO A 24 4.00 16.31 17.54
C PRO A 24 4.67 15.04 17.01
N VAL A 25 3.95 13.93 17.07
CA VAL A 25 4.26 12.76 16.26
C VAL A 25 4.01 13.25 14.85
N VAL A 26 5.10 13.61 14.17
CA VAL A 26 5.14 13.71 12.72
C VAL A 26 4.81 12.30 12.23
N VAL A 27 3.52 12.04 12.05
CA VAL A 27 3.07 10.96 11.19
C VAL A 27 3.62 11.36 9.82
N PRO A 28 4.59 10.63 9.23
CA PRO A 28 4.87 10.87 7.84
C PRO A 28 3.54 10.59 7.13
N ASP A 29 2.97 11.64 6.53
CA ASP A 29 1.91 11.48 5.54
C ASP A 29 2.30 10.27 4.69
N PRO A 30 1.40 9.28 4.50
CA PRO A 30 1.53 8.45 3.32
C PRO A 30 1.50 9.46 2.19
N GLN A 31 2.68 9.78 1.65
CA GLN A 31 2.82 10.54 0.43
C GLN A 31 1.93 9.78 -0.55
N GLU A 32 0.73 10.29 -0.72
CA GLU A 32 -0.19 9.91 -1.75
C GLU A 32 0.56 10.34 -3.00
N SER A 33 1.40 9.43 -3.49
CA SER A 33 2.09 9.56 -4.74
C SER A 33 0.97 9.80 -5.73
N LYS A 34 0.80 11.07 -6.10
CA LYS A 34 -0.18 11.48 -7.11
C LYS A 34 -0.08 10.43 -8.22
N PRO A 35 -1.17 9.74 -8.59
CA PRO A 35 -1.10 8.84 -9.73
C PRO A 35 -0.50 9.65 -10.87
N ALA A 36 0.46 9.07 -11.57
CA ALA A 36 1.10 9.72 -12.71
C ALA A 36 0.02 10.04 -13.75
N THR A 37 -0.59 11.22 -13.63
CA THR A 37 -1.57 11.71 -14.57
C THR A 37 -0.79 12.27 -15.74
N GLY A 38 -0.62 11.46 -16.77
CA GLY A 38 -0.03 11.93 -18.02
C GLY A 38 0.22 10.76 -18.93
N LYS A 39 -0.51 10.73 -20.05
CA LYS A 39 -0.29 10.05 -21.36
C LYS A 39 0.46 8.71 -21.45
N ASP A 40 1.49 8.45 -20.66
CA ASP A 40 2.33 7.23 -20.68
C ASP A 40 1.63 5.99 -20.13
N LEU A 41 0.55 6.16 -19.35
CA LEU A 41 -0.34 5.05 -18.95
C LEU A 41 -1.34 4.65 -20.04
N ALA A 42 -1.50 5.43 -21.11
CA ALA A 42 -2.53 5.19 -22.12
C ALA A 42 -2.34 3.87 -22.89
N ALA A 43 -1.11 3.33 -22.91
CA ALA A 43 -0.78 2.02 -23.48
C ALA A 43 -0.61 0.92 -22.41
N THR A 44 -0.94 1.17 -21.15
CA THR A 44 -0.80 0.18 -20.06
C THR A 44 -2.17 -0.37 -19.67
N PHE A 45 -2.39 -1.67 -19.90
CA PHE A 45 -3.57 -2.37 -19.38
C PHE A 45 -3.40 -2.69 -17.90
N ARG A 46 -4.38 -2.28 -17.08
CA ARG A 46 -4.42 -2.65 -15.66
C ARG A 46 -5.06 -4.03 -15.52
N THR A 47 -4.29 -5.00 -15.03
CA THR A 47 -4.76 -6.35 -14.74
C THR A 47 -4.53 -6.69 -13.28
N SER A 48 -5.53 -7.30 -12.63
CA SER A 48 -5.42 -7.82 -11.27
C SER A 48 -5.02 -9.30 -11.32
N VAL A 49 -3.99 -9.67 -10.57
CA VAL A 49 -3.53 -11.06 -10.42
C VAL A 49 -3.66 -11.47 -8.96
N TYR A 50 -4.22 -12.66 -8.72
CA TYR A 50 -4.41 -13.20 -7.38
C TYR A 50 -3.34 -14.24 -7.07
N PHE A 51 -2.69 -14.08 -5.93
CA PHE A 51 -1.70 -15.02 -5.41
C PHE A 51 -2.22 -15.64 -4.10
N SER A 52 -1.79 -16.87 -3.81
CA SER A 52 -1.96 -17.41 -2.46
C SER A 52 -1.13 -16.60 -1.47
N ARG A 53 -1.55 -16.56 -0.21
CA ARG A 53 -0.86 -15.79 0.83
C ARG A 53 0.63 -16.18 0.94
N ALA A 54 0.92 -17.48 0.92
CA ALA A 54 2.29 -17.98 1.00
C ALA A 54 3.18 -17.49 -0.16
N VAL A 55 2.62 -17.42 -1.39
CA VAL A 55 3.35 -16.90 -2.56
C VAL A 55 3.60 -15.40 -2.41
N HIS A 56 2.58 -14.64 -2.01
CA HIS A 56 2.72 -13.20 -1.79
C HIS A 56 3.78 -12.87 -0.73
N ASP A 57 3.81 -13.61 0.39
CA ASP A 57 4.79 -13.40 1.46
C ASP A 57 6.22 -13.67 0.98
N LYS A 58 6.42 -14.66 0.10
CA LYS A 58 7.73 -14.92 -0.51
C LYS A 58 8.12 -13.86 -1.54
N LEU A 59 7.21 -13.44 -2.42
CA LEU A 59 7.47 -12.34 -3.36
C LEU A 59 7.86 -11.06 -2.62
N ARG A 60 7.20 -10.76 -1.50
CA ARG A 60 7.52 -9.60 -0.67
C ARG A 60 8.91 -9.70 -0.03
N LEU A 61 9.31 -10.89 0.43
CA LEU A 61 10.64 -11.10 0.99
C LEU A 61 11.72 -10.88 -0.07
N ILE A 62 11.56 -11.50 -1.25
CA ILE A 62 12.51 -11.34 -2.37
C ILE A 62 12.61 -9.87 -2.80
N ALA A 63 11.47 -9.20 -2.95
CA ALA A 63 11.42 -7.78 -3.28
C ALA A 63 12.18 -6.91 -2.26
N PHE A 64 12.08 -7.24 -0.97
CA PHE A 64 12.80 -6.55 0.09
C PHE A 64 14.32 -6.81 0.04
N GLU A 65 14.73 -8.07 -0.13
CA GLU A 65 16.14 -8.47 -0.19
C GLU A 65 16.85 -7.88 -1.41
N GLU A 66 16.20 -7.90 -2.58
CA GLU A 66 16.76 -7.42 -3.85
C GLU A 66 16.51 -5.93 -4.12
N ARG A 67 15.75 -5.24 -3.26
CA ARG A 67 15.28 -3.86 -3.46
C ARG A 67 14.56 -3.64 -4.80
N LYS A 68 13.80 -4.64 -5.25
CA LYS A 68 12.95 -4.59 -6.45
C LYS A 68 11.48 -4.42 -6.06
N THR A 69 10.64 -3.98 -7.00
CA THR A 69 9.19 -4.02 -6.78
C THR A 69 8.63 -5.42 -7.10
N ILE A 70 7.50 -5.79 -6.50
CA ILE A 70 6.81 -7.05 -6.87
C ILE A 70 6.44 -7.06 -8.36
N THR A 71 6.11 -5.90 -8.92
CA THR A 71 5.85 -5.74 -10.37
C THR A 71 7.07 -6.12 -11.20
N ASP A 72 8.28 -5.77 -10.77
CA ASP A 72 9.51 -6.14 -11.48
C ASP A 72 9.73 -7.67 -11.45
N LEU A 73 9.48 -8.31 -10.32
CA LEU A 73 9.55 -9.78 -10.21
C LEU A 73 8.50 -10.48 -11.10
N ILE A 74 7.32 -9.88 -11.21
CA ILE A 74 6.28 -10.38 -12.14
C ILE A 74 6.76 -10.23 -13.58
N ASN A 75 7.35 -9.09 -13.95
CA ASN A 75 7.89 -8.86 -15.29
C ASN A 75 9.05 -9.83 -15.61
N GLU A 76 9.91 -10.13 -14.65
CA GLU A 76 10.97 -11.15 -14.79
C GLU A 76 10.36 -12.53 -15.08
N GLY A 77 9.31 -12.92 -14.35
CA GLY A 77 8.55 -14.13 -14.63
C GLY A 77 7.90 -14.13 -16.03
N LEU A 78 7.36 -12.99 -16.47
CA LEU A 78 6.81 -12.84 -17.82
C LEU A 78 7.89 -12.95 -18.89
N ASP A 79 9.08 -12.40 -18.67
CA ASP A 79 10.21 -12.53 -19.59
C ASP A 79 10.59 -14.00 -19.78
N HIS A 80 10.65 -14.79 -18.71
CA HIS A 80 10.88 -16.23 -18.82
C HIS A 80 9.79 -16.94 -19.64
N VAL A 81 8.52 -16.56 -19.46
CA VAL A 81 7.38 -17.13 -20.20
C VAL A 81 7.43 -16.76 -21.68
N LEU A 82 7.77 -15.51 -22.02
CA LEU A 82 7.84 -15.01 -23.39
C LEU A 82 9.03 -15.59 -24.15
N THR A 83 10.22 -15.55 -23.53
CA THR A 83 11.45 -16.09 -24.12
C THR A 83 11.36 -17.60 -24.36
N SER A 84 10.74 -18.36 -23.45
CA SER A 84 10.51 -19.81 -23.64
C SER A 84 9.64 -20.15 -24.87
N ARG A 85 8.93 -19.15 -25.42
CA ARG A 85 8.05 -19.29 -26.60
C ARG A 85 8.56 -18.49 -27.80
N ASN A 86 9.81 -18.05 -27.78
CA ASN A 86 10.44 -17.26 -28.83
C ASN A 86 9.75 -15.91 -29.09
N TYR A 87 9.13 -15.32 -28.07
CA TYR A 87 8.66 -13.94 -28.11
C TYR A 87 9.71 -12.97 -27.55
N PRO A 88 9.69 -11.69 -27.99
CA PRO A 88 10.50 -10.64 -27.36
C PRO A 88 10.15 -10.47 -25.87
N THR A 89 11.12 -9.96 -25.10
CA THR A 89 10.95 -9.65 -23.67
C THR A 89 9.96 -8.49 -23.45
N VAL A 90 9.42 -8.36 -22.24
CA VAL A 90 8.57 -7.25 -21.82
C VAL A 90 9.24 -5.90 -22.06
N GLY A 91 10.56 -5.82 -21.83
CA GLY A 91 11.35 -4.61 -22.09
C GLY A 91 11.39 -4.23 -23.58
N GLU A 92 11.60 -5.21 -24.46
CA GLU A 92 11.62 -5.01 -25.91
C GLU A 92 10.24 -4.62 -26.45
N LEU A 93 9.18 -5.30 -26.01
CA LEU A 93 7.80 -5.00 -26.41
C LEU A 93 7.37 -3.59 -25.98
N ARG A 94 7.77 -3.16 -24.77
CA ARG A 94 7.47 -1.81 -24.29
C ARG A 94 8.25 -0.73 -25.04
N ALA A 95 9.41 -1.06 -25.60
CA ALA A 95 10.18 -0.14 -26.43
C ALA A 95 9.54 0.06 -27.81
N THR A 96 8.96 -1.01 -28.38
CA THR A 96 8.24 -0.93 -29.67
C THR A 96 6.93 -0.14 -29.58
N ASP A 97 6.21 -0.21 -28.46
CA ASP A 97 4.94 0.52 -28.27
C ASP A 97 5.10 2.05 -28.11
N LYS A 98 6.33 2.53 -27.88
CA LYS A 98 6.63 3.96 -27.69
C LYS A 98 6.93 4.69 -29.01
N ILE A 99 6.90 3.98 -30.14
CA ILE A 99 7.11 4.51 -31.50
C ILE A 99 5.75 4.71 -32.16
#